data_AF-A0A7W1W6B4-F1
#
_entry.id   AF-A0A7W1W6B4-F1
#
_cell.length_a   1.000
_cell.length_b   1.000
_cell.length_c   1.000
_cell.angle_alpha   90.00
_cell.angle_beta   90.00
_cell.angle_gamma   90.00
#
_symmetry.space_group_name_H-M   'P 1'
#
loop_
_entity.id
_entity.type
_entity.pdbx_description
1 polymer ?
#
loop_
_entity_poly.entity_id
_entity_poly.type
_entity_poly.pdbx_seq_one_letter_code
_entity_poly.pdbx_strand_id
1 'polypeptide(L)'
;KFYDEKLSVSKRSTEIVKQILVQEETAEYKLSAKTGGGWNNGKALGWYVGYVETKDNTIFFALNMDGKNYMAIRDKRIELTKQILTELGYLKK
;
A
#
# COMPACT_ATOMS: atom_id res chain seq x y z
N LYS A 1 -12.10 8.75 -2.04
CA LYS A 1 -12.79 9.06 -0.75
C LYS A 1 -11.82 9.29 0.40
N PHE A 2 -11.06 8.28 0.86
CA PHE A 2 -10.08 8.46 1.94
C PHE A 2 -8.99 9.48 1.56
N TYR A 3 -8.36 9.29 0.40
CA TYR A 3 -7.31 10.19 -0.10
C TYR A 3 -7.80 11.63 -0.27
N ASP A 4 -8.97 11.81 -0.90
CA ASP A 4 -9.58 13.14 -1.13
C ASP A 4 -10.25 13.75 0.11
N GLU A 5 -10.12 13.13 1.29
CA GLU A 5 -10.72 13.61 2.54
C GLU A 5 -12.25 13.74 2.49
N LYS A 6 -12.92 12.92 1.67
CA LYS A 6 -14.37 12.88 1.47
C LYS A 6 -15.08 11.85 2.36
N LEU A 7 -14.45 11.43 3.45
CA LEU A 7 -15.08 10.58 4.47
C LEU A 7 -15.82 11.45 5.49
N SER A 8 -16.91 10.95 6.06
CA SER A 8 -17.69 11.64 7.10
C SER A 8 -17.02 11.56 8.48
N VAL A 9 -15.73 11.86 8.56
CA VAL A 9 -14.91 11.91 9.78
C VAL A 9 -14.11 13.21 9.79
N SER A 10 -13.53 13.58 10.93
CA SER A 10 -12.76 14.83 11.01
C SER A 10 -11.57 14.83 10.06
N LYS A 11 -11.26 16.01 9.49
CA LYS A 11 -10.08 16.20 8.64
C LYS A 11 -8.80 15.79 9.38
N ARG A 12 -8.67 16.25 10.63
CA ARG A 12 -7.58 15.90 11.54
C ARG A 12 -7.39 14.38 11.67
N SER A 13 -8.48 13.62 11.80
CA SER A 13 -8.40 12.16 11.89
C SER A 13 -7.83 11.56 10.60
N THR A 14 -8.29 12.03 9.43
CA THR A 14 -7.78 11.54 8.14
C THR A 14 -6.31 11.90 7.94
N GLU A 15 -5.90 13.11 8.33
CA GLU A 15 -4.50 13.56 8.28
C GLU A 15 -3.60 12.68 9.16
N ILE A 16 -4.01 12.39 10.40
CA ILE A 16 -3.28 11.47 11.29
C ILE A 16 -3.16 10.09 10.65
N VAL A 17 -4.24 9.55 10.07
CA VAL A 17 -4.20 8.23 9.42
C VAL A 17 -3.27 8.25 8.20
N LYS A 18 -3.30 9.29 7.38
CA LYS A 18 -2.37 9.43 6.24
C LYS A 18 -0.91 9.44 6.71
N GLN A 19 -0.60 10.15 7.80
CA GLN A 19 0.75 10.22 8.35
C GLN A 19 1.27 8.85 8.83
N ILE A 20 0.46 8.09 9.58
CA ILE A 20 0.88 6.77 10.09
C ILE A 20 0.97 5.69 8.99
N LEU A 21 0.40 5.93 7.81
CA LEU A 21 0.46 5.01 6.68
C LEU A 21 1.73 5.17 5.84
N VAL A 22 2.49 6.27 6.01
CA VAL A 22 3.75 6.48 5.28
C VAL A 22 4.74 5.39 5.66
N GLN A 23 5.18 4.62 4.66
CA GLN A 23 6.17 3.56 4.83
C GLN A 23 7.55 3.95 4.28
N GLU A 24 7.56 4.83 3.30
CA GLU A 24 8.77 5.28 2.63
C GLU A 24 8.54 6.68 2.05
N GLU A 25 9.51 7.56 2.23
CA GLU A 25 9.48 8.93 1.74
C GLU A 25 10.87 9.30 1.24
N THR A 26 10.93 9.77 -0.01
CA THR A 26 12.15 10.17 -0.70
C THR A 26 11.92 11.55 -1.35
N ALA A 27 12.94 12.10 -2.00
CA ALA A 27 12.80 13.33 -2.78
C ALA A 27 11.90 13.17 -4.03
N GLU A 28 11.68 11.93 -4.49
CA GLU A 28 10.96 11.65 -5.73
C GLU A 28 9.55 11.10 -5.49
N TYR A 29 9.31 10.42 -4.36
CA TYR A 29 7.99 9.89 -4.03
C TYR A 29 7.73 9.72 -2.54
N LYS A 30 6.44 9.58 -2.20
CA LYS A 30 5.97 9.11 -0.90
C LYS A 30 5.05 7.91 -1.07
N LEU A 31 5.40 6.79 -0.44
CA LEU A 31 4.64 5.54 -0.44
C LEU A 31 3.88 5.41 0.89
N SER A 32 2.55 5.42 0.80
CA SER A 32 1.65 5.21 1.93
C SER A 32 0.86 3.92 1.75
N ALA A 33 0.93 2.99 2.68
CA ALA A 33 0.33 1.67 2.50
C ALA A 33 0.05 0.93 3.80
N LYS A 34 -0.86 -0.05 3.72
CA LYS A 34 -1.15 -0.99 4.80
C LYS A 34 -1.09 -2.43 4.31
N THR A 35 -0.47 -3.27 5.12
CA THR A 35 -0.50 -4.73 4.97
C THR A 35 -1.76 -5.33 5.57
N GLY A 36 -2.29 -6.37 4.94
CA GLY A 36 -3.37 -7.21 5.46
C GLY A 36 -3.00 -8.69 5.38
N GLY A 37 -3.52 -9.46 6.33
CA GLY A 37 -3.34 -10.90 6.42
C GLY A 37 -4.65 -11.56 6.86
N GLY A 38 -4.93 -12.74 6.32
CA GLY A 38 -6.11 -13.51 6.69
C GLY A 38 -5.96 -14.98 6.32
N TRP A 39 -7.00 -15.75 6.61
CA TRP A 39 -7.12 -17.14 6.22
C TRP A 39 -8.45 -17.35 5.53
N ASN A 40 -8.44 -18.04 4.39
CA ASN A 40 -9.66 -18.38 3.65
C ASN A 40 -9.47 -19.71 2.92
N ASN A 41 -10.44 -20.62 3.05
CA ASN A 41 -10.47 -21.91 2.33
C ASN A 41 -9.14 -22.69 2.38
N GLY A 42 -8.51 -22.74 3.57
CA GLY A 42 -7.25 -23.49 3.76
C GLY A 42 -6.00 -22.80 3.19
N LYS A 43 -6.09 -21.54 2.79
CA LYS A 43 -4.96 -20.73 2.30
C LYS A 43 -4.79 -19.47 3.12
N ALA A 44 -3.55 -18.97 3.18
CA ALA A 44 -3.26 -17.64 3.69
C ALA A 44 -3.59 -16.60 2.62
N LEU A 45 -4.27 -15.52 3.03
CA LEU A 45 -4.56 -14.34 2.21
C LEU A 45 -3.63 -13.20 2.59
N GLY A 46 -3.07 -12.52 1.60
CA GLY A 46 -2.20 -11.37 1.75
C GLY A 46 -2.71 -10.16 0.98
N TRP A 47 -2.65 -9.00 1.64
CA TRP A 47 -2.96 -7.72 1.02
C TRP A 47 -1.83 -6.71 1.22
N TYR A 48 -1.60 -5.89 0.21
CA TYR A 48 -0.84 -4.66 0.33
C TYR A 48 -1.54 -3.58 -0.49
N VAL A 49 -2.12 -2.61 0.20
CA VAL A 49 -3.02 -1.61 -0.40
C VAL A 49 -2.55 -0.23 0.01
N GLY A 50 -2.54 0.70 -0.93
CA GLY A 50 -2.00 2.02 -0.69
C GLY A 50 -1.99 2.91 -1.93
N TYR A 51 -1.15 3.92 -1.86
CA TYR A 51 -0.89 4.83 -2.97
C TYR A 51 0.54 5.37 -2.93
N VAL A 52 1.04 5.74 -4.11
CA VAL A 52 2.31 6.44 -4.31
C VAL A 52 2.01 7.84 -4.78
N GLU A 53 2.52 8.84 -4.07
CA GLU A 53 2.47 10.25 -4.48
C GLU A 53 3.83 10.61 -5.09
N THR A 54 3.83 11.09 -6.32
CA THR A 54 4.99 11.67 -7.00
C THR A 54 4.74 13.18 -7.22
N LYS A 55 5.72 13.88 -7.80
CA LYS A 55 5.55 15.31 -8.16
C LYS A 55 4.37 15.55 -9.11
N ASP A 56 4.12 14.61 -10.02
CA ASP A 56 3.19 14.80 -11.14
C ASP A 56 1.90 13.98 -11.01
N ASN A 57 1.87 12.96 -10.15
CA ASN A 57 0.74 12.03 -10.12
C ASN A 57 0.58 11.30 -8.78
N THR A 58 -0.63 10.79 -8.54
CA THR A 58 -0.94 9.88 -7.44
C THR A 58 -1.43 8.54 -8.00
N ILE A 59 -0.71 7.46 -7.69
CA ILE A 59 -0.98 6.12 -8.18
C ILE A 59 -1.54 5.27 -7.04
N PHE A 60 -2.80 4.85 -7.15
CA PHE A 60 -3.42 3.93 -6.21
C PHE A 60 -3.14 2.48 -6.61
N PHE A 61 -2.90 1.61 -5.63
CA PHE A 61 -2.68 0.20 -5.87
C PHE A 61 -3.38 -0.67 -4.82
N ALA A 62 -3.70 -1.90 -5.22
CA ALA A 62 -4.22 -2.93 -4.33
C ALA A 62 -3.71 -4.30 -4.80
N LEU A 63 -2.73 -4.85 -4.09
CA LEU A 63 -2.27 -6.23 -4.29
C LEU A 63 -3.08 -7.19 -3.41
N ASN A 64 -3.56 -8.27 -4.01
CA ASN A 64 -4.04 -9.46 -3.33
C ASN A 64 -3.22 -10.68 -3.74
N MET A 65 -2.95 -11.59 -2.81
CA MET A 65 -2.37 -12.89 -3.13
C MET A 65 -2.76 -13.99 -2.15
N ASP A 66 -2.78 -15.22 -2.64
CA ASP A 66 -2.90 -16.45 -1.86
C ASP A 66 -1.52 -17.05 -1.58
N GLY A 67 -1.39 -17.81 -0.49
CA GLY A 67 -0.25 -18.68 -0.26
C GLY A 67 -0.53 -19.85 0.66
N LYS A 68 0.41 -20.81 0.68
CA LYS A 68 0.30 -22.04 1.49
C LYS A 68 0.21 -21.76 2.99
N ASN A 69 0.87 -20.70 3.45
CA ASN A 69 0.83 -20.21 4.83
C ASN A 69 1.19 -18.72 4.84
N TYR A 70 1.02 -18.06 6.00
CA TYR A 70 1.28 -16.62 6.12
C TYR A 70 2.75 -16.25 5.84
N MET A 71 3.71 -17.11 6.22
CA MET A 71 5.13 -16.84 5.97
C MET A 71 5.45 -16.81 4.47
N ALA A 72 4.74 -17.61 3.65
CA ALA A 72 4.93 -17.62 2.21
C ALA A 72 4.49 -16.33 1.50
N ILE A 73 3.67 -15.49 2.14
CA ILE A 73 3.10 -14.27 1.55
C ILE A 73 3.50 -12.97 2.25
N ARG A 74 4.02 -13.07 3.49
CA ARG A 74 4.18 -11.91 4.39
C ARG A 74 5.01 -10.79 3.76
N ASP A 75 6.18 -11.13 3.26
CA ASP A 75 7.13 -10.16 2.70
C ASP A 75 6.95 -10.05 1.18
N LYS A 76 6.66 -11.17 0.51
CA LYS A 76 6.40 -11.23 -0.95
C LYS A 76 5.35 -10.25 -1.43
N ARG A 77 4.28 -10.00 -0.66
CA ARG A 77 3.23 -9.03 -1.04
C ARG A 77 3.76 -7.59 -1.14
N ILE A 78 4.74 -7.24 -0.30
CA ILE A 78 5.37 -5.92 -0.33
C ILE A 78 6.38 -5.88 -1.48
N GLU A 79 7.26 -6.88 -1.54
CA GLU A 79 8.32 -6.99 -2.56
C GLU A 79 7.76 -6.97 -3.98
N LEU A 80 6.78 -7.82 -4.27
CA LEU A 80 6.15 -7.90 -5.60
C LEU A 80 5.50 -6.57 -5.98
N THR A 81 4.82 -5.91 -5.05
CA THR A 81 4.19 -4.61 -5.33
C THR A 81 5.24 -3.55 -5.62
N LYS A 82 6.31 -3.48 -4.83
CA LYS A 82 7.40 -2.53 -5.07
C LYS A 82 8.09 -2.83 -6.41
N GLN A 83 8.33 -4.09 -6.74
CA GLN A 83 8.89 -4.49 -8.03
C GLN A 83 8.01 -3.98 -9.19
N ILE A 84 6.71 -4.26 -9.16
CA ILE A 84 5.78 -3.81 -10.21
C ILE A 84 5.77 -2.28 -10.31
N LEU A 85 5.71 -1.57 -9.18
CA LEU A 85 5.70 -0.10 -9.18
C LEU A 85 7.04 0.49 -9.66
N THR A 86 8.17 -0.17 -9.40
CA THR A 86 9.47 0.23 -9.96
C THR A 86 9.52 -0.03 -11.46
N GLU A 87 9.06 -1.18 -11.94
CA GLU A 87 9.00 -1.51 -13.37
C GLU A 87 8.11 -0.53 -14.15
N LEU A 88 7.03 -0.04 -13.53
CA LEU A 88 6.16 1.00 -14.08
C LEU A 88 6.72 2.42 -13.92
N GLY A 89 7.86 2.59 -13.24
CA GLY A 89 8.56 3.87 -13.08
C GLY A 89 7.99 4.79 -11.99
N TYR A 90 7.22 4.26 -11.04
CA TYR A 90 6.61 5.05 -9.95
C TYR A 90 7.43 5.05 -8.65
N LEU A 91 8.28 4.05 -8.43
CA LEU A 91 9.26 4.04 -7.34
C LEU A 91 10.67 4.25 -7.91
N LYS A 92 10.95 5.49 -8.30
CA LYS A 92 12.26 5.89 -8.84
C LYS A 92 13.28 6.02 -7.71
N LYS A 93 14.47 5.44 -7.89
CA LYS A 93 15.60 5.62 -6.98
C LYS A 93 16.27 6.96 -7.20
#